data_AF-A0A964FIF0-F1
#
_entry.id   AF-A0A964FIF0-F1
#
_cell.length_a   1.000
_cell.length_b   1.000
_cell.length_c   1.000
_cell.angle_alpha   90.00
_cell.angle_beta   90.00
_cell.angle_gamma   90.00
#
_symmetry.space_group_name_H-M   'P 1'
#
loop_
_entity.id
_entity.type
_entity.pdbx_description
1 polymer ?
#
loop_
_entity_poly.entity_id
_entity_poly.type
_entity_poly.pdbx_seq_one_letter_code
_entity_poly.pdbx_strand_id
1 'polypeptide(L)'
;MYQDWSGNIKEGFSKIESASKLVNNDNYQLPRKLTIKELGKLRDCFLECDSIQDPQSRKDIILNLRKQISSKIDMGDKANSVVLSMIKTSRSYSGGLAEVLDVMDMLYENNSAEMQNLRKIAIEMLSEEFADR
;
A
#
# COMPACT_ATOMS: atom_id res chain seq x y z
N MET A 1 18.76 -28.57 -27.35
CA MET A 1 20.05 -27.84 -27.47
C MET A 1 19.90 -26.86 -28.61
N TYR A 2 20.00 -25.56 -28.34
CA TYR A 2 19.95 -24.50 -29.35
C TYR A 2 21.31 -23.80 -29.34
N GLN A 3 21.92 -23.71 -30.52
CA GLN A 3 23.25 -23.12 -30.75
C GLN A 3 23.04 -21.93 -31.67
N ASP A 4 23.53 -20.74 -31.29
CA ASP A 4 23.52 -19.59 -32.18
C ASP A 4 24.72 -19.62 -33.15
N TRP A 5 24.64 -18.83 -34.22
CA TRP A 5 25.60 -18.84 -35.33
C TRP A 5 26.98 -18.25 -34.97
N SER A 6 27.20 -17.89 -33.70
CA SER A 6 28.45 -17.32 -33.19
C SER A 6 29.36 -18.33 -32.48
N GLY A 7 28.94 -19.59 -32.36
CA GLY A 7 29.76 -20.67 -31.79
C GLY A 7 30.00 -20.56 -30.28
N ASN A 8 29.39 -19.61 -29.59
CA ASN A 8 29.46 -19.50 -28.14
C ASN A 8 28.40 -20.37 -27.47
N ILE A 9 28.84 -21.34 -26.68
CA ILE A 9 27.98 -22.12 -25.78
C ILE A 9 27.57 -21.18 -24.64
N LYS A 10 26.38 -20.57 -24.74
CA LYS A 10 25.75 -19.92 -23.59
C LYS A 10 25.14 -21.02 -22.73
N GLU A 11 25.72 -21.25 -21.55
CA GLU A 11 25.05 -22.00 -20.50
C GLU A 11 23.65 -21.42 -20.33
N GLY A 12 22.65 -22.25 -20.61
CA GLY A 12 21.26 -21.86 -20.48
C GLY A 12 21.05 -21.31 -19.07
N PHE A 13 20.30 -20.22 -18.99
CA PHE A 13 19.67 -19.72 -17.76
C PHE A 13 18.64 -20.73 -17.24
N SER A 14 19.04 -21.98 -17.04
CA SER A 14 18.32 -23.04 -16.36
C SER A 14 18.66 -22.99 -14.89
N LYS A 15 18.35 -21.85 -14.26
CA LYS A 15 18.12 -21.72 -12.81
C LYS A 15 17.59 -20.33 -12.51
N ILE A 16 16.42 -20.01 -13.07
CA ILE A 16 15.48 -19.25 -12.25
C ILE A 16 15.05 -20.26 -11.19
N GLU A 17 15.77 -20.29 -10.06
CA GLU A 17 15.18 -20.80 -8.83
C GLU A 17 13.81 -20.14 -8.76
N SER A 18 12.74 -20.94 -8.89
CA SER A 18 11.41 -20.50 -8.56
C SER A 18 11.53 -19.77 -7.23
N ALA A 19 11.33 -18.45 -7.25
CA ALA A 19 11.23 -17.65 -6.05
C ALA A 19 9.90 -17.97 -5.34
N SER A 20 9.66 -19.26 -5.11
CA SER A 20 8.79 -19.83 -4.10
C SER A 20 9.56 -19.97 -2.78
N LYS A 21 10.51 -19.06 -2.52
CA LYS A 21 10.99 -18.80 -1.17
C LYS A 21 9.88 -18.03 -0.48
N LEU A 22 9.01 -18.79 0.17
CA LEU A 22 8.32 -18.43 1.41
C LEU A 22 8.05 -16.92 1.49
N VAL A 23 6.96 -16.48 0.87
CA VAL A 23 6.21 -15.40 1.50
C VAL A 23 5.88 -15.96 2.86
N ASN A 24 6.62 -15.53 3.89
CA ASN A 24 6.19 -15.70 5.25
C ASN A 24 4.73 -15.22 5.23
N ASN A 25 3.80 -16.15 5.29
CA ASN A 25 2.54 -15.91 5.94
C ASN A 25 2.97 -15.67 7.37
N ASP A 26 3.45 -14.46 7.67
CA ASP A 26 3.64 -14.11 9.05
C ASP A 26 2.28 -14.35 9.69
N ASN A 27 2.33 -14.91 10.88
CA ASN A 27 1.20 -15.36 11.67
C ASN A 27 0.47 -14.09 12.16
N TYR A 28 -0.03 -13.29 11.23
CA TYR A 28 -0.62 -11.99 11.44
C TYR A 28 -1.97 -12.23 12.07
N GLN A 29 -2.16 -11.71 13.28
CA GLN A 29 -3.52 -11.51 13.79
C GLN A 29 -4.26 -10.67 12.74
N LEU A 30 -5.35 -11.24 12.22
CA LEU A 30 -6.18 -10.54 11.25
C LEU A 30 -6.58 -9.19 11.86
N PRO A 31 -6.36 -8.08 11.14
CA PRO A 31 -6.67 -6.75 11.65
C PRO A 31 -8.14 -6.66 12.01
N ARG A 32 -8.45 -5.84 13.01
CA ARG A 32 -9.83 -5.61 13.44
C ARG A 32 -10.70 -5.23 12.24
N LYS A 33 -11.84 -5.89 12.07
CA LYS A 33 -12.78 -5.48 11.02
C LYS A 33 -13.35 -4.09 11.37
N LEU A 34 -13.16 -3.13 10.46
CA LEU A 34 -13.80 -1.82 10.56
C LEU A 34 -15.30 -1.98 10.30
N THR A 35 -16.12 -1.30 11.11
CA THR A 35 -17.53 -1.11 10.81
C THR A 35 -17.69 -0.21 9.57
N ILE A 36 -18.86 -0.26 8.93
CA ILE A 36 -19.17 0.61 7.78
C ILE A 36 -19.01 2.10 8.16
N LYS A 37 -19.37 2.47 9.39
CA LYS A 37 -19.24 3.84 9.89
C LYS A 37 -17.78 4.27 10.06
N GLU A 38 -16.95 3.42 10.66
CA GLU A 38 -15.51 3.71 10.84
C GLU A 38 -14.78 3.76 9.50
N LEU A 39 -15.12 2.85 8.57
CA LEU A 39 -14.57 2.88 7.22
C LEU A 39 -14.97 4.16 6.46
N GLY A 40 -16.23 4.58 6.59
CA GLY A 40 -16.72 5.84 6.02
C GLY A 40 -15.96 7.04 6.58
N LYS A 41 -15.83 7.11 7.92
CA LYS A 41 -15.08 8.18 8.59
C LYS A 41 -13.63 8.23 8.16
N LEU A 42 -12.94 7.09 8.13
CA LEU A 42 -11.53 7.04 7.71
C LEU A 42 -11.38 7.51 6.27
N ARG A 43 -12.23 6.99 5.37
CA ARG A 43 -12.26 7.42 3.97
C ARG A 43 -12.46 8.94 3.85
N ASP A 44 -13.42 9.50 4.57
CA ASP A 44 -13.71 10.93 4.48
C ASP A 44 -12.49 11.77 4.88
N CYS A 45 -11.75 11.37 5.92
CA CYS A 45 -10.49 12.03 6.29
C CYS A 45 -9.40 11.87 5.23
N PHE A 46 -9.29 10.72 4.55
CA PHE A 46 -8.39 10.59 3.40
C PHE A 46 -8.76 11.56 2.29
N LEU A 47 -10.06 11.78 2.05
CA LEU A 47 -10.54 12.69 1.02
C LEU A 47 -10.36 14.17 1.38
N GLU A 48 -10.08 14.51 2.64
CA GLU A 48 -9.70 15.88 3.03
C GLU A 48 -8.27 16.23 2.59
N CYS A 49 -7.40 15.23 2.34
CA CYS A 49 -6.04 15.45 1.87
C CYS A 49 -6.01 15.82 0.37
N ASP A 50 -5.39 16.95 0.04
CA ASP A 50 -5.32 17.46 -1.35
C ASP A 50 -4.62 16.46 -2.28
N SER A 51 -3.58 15.78 -1.77
CA SER A 51 -2.85 14.73 -2.51
C SER A 51 -3.72 13.54 -2.93
N ILE A 52 -4.83 13.30 -2.23
CA ILE A 52 -5.78 12.24 -2.56
C ILE A 52 -6.79 12.70 -3.61
N GLN A 53 -7.10 14.00 -3.67
CA GLN A 53 -7.98 14.52 -4.73
C GLN A 53 -7.28 14.51 -6.08
N ASP A 54 -5.98 14.82 -6.11
CA ASP A 54 -5.18 14.82 -7.33
C ASP A 54 -4.87 13.40 -7.85
N PRO A 55 -5.28 13.04 -9.09
CA PRO A 55 -5.05 11.70 -9.64
C PRO A 55 -3.57 11.32 -9.78
N GLN A 56 -2.70 12.28 -10.09
CA GLN A 56 -1.28 12.02 -10.27
C GLN A 56 -0.62 11.75 -8.92
N SER A 57 -0.90 12.58 -7.92
CA SER A 57 -0.41 12.44 -6.56
C SER A 57 -0.85 11.11 -5.93
N ARG A 58 -2.14 10.73 -6.09
CA ARG A 58 -2.61 9.38 -5.68
C ARG A 58 -1.79 8.25 -6.28
N LYS A 59 -1.53 8.32 -7.58
CA LYS A 59 -0.78 7.27 -8.29
C LYS A 59 0.64 7.18 -7.74
N ASP A 60 1.29 8.31 -7.53
CA ASP A 60 2.65 8.39 -7.02
C ASP A 60 2.73 7.87 -5.58
N ILE A 61 1.75 8.20 -4.71
CA ILE A 61 1.61 7.60 -3.37
C ILE A 61 1.56 6.08 -3.48
N ILE A 62 0.68 5.53 -4.31
CA ILE A 62 0.52 4.08 -4.45
C ILE A 62 1.80 3.41 -4.95
N LEU A 63 2.48 4.02 -5.91
CA LEU A 63 3.71 3.47 -6.50
C LEU A 63 4.89 3.48 -5.52
N ASN A 64 4.88 4.35 -4.52
CA ASN A 64 5.90 4.42 -3.47
C ASN A 64 5.65 3.46 -2.29
N LEU A 65 4.54 2.73 -2.27
CA LEU A 65 4.31 1.65 -1.31
C LEU A 65 5.10 0.39 -1.70
N ARG A 66 5.35 -0.48 -0.73
CA ARG A 66 5.92 -1.80 -0.97
C ARG A 66 5.11 -2.55 -2.01
N LYS A 67 5.83 -3.29 -2.86
CA LYS A 67 5.27 -4.00 -4.02
C LYS A 67 4.05 -4.87 -3.70
N GLN A 68 4.01 -5.47 -2.51
CA GLN A 68 2.91 -6.33 -2.05
C GLN A 68 1.59 -5.57 -1.89
N ILE A 69 1.65 -4.31 -1.46
CA ILE A 69 0.48 -3.43 -1.31
C ILE A 69 0.15 -2.79 -2.65
N SER A 70 1.14 -2.13 -3.29
CA SER A 70 0.92 -1.34 -4.50
C SER A 70 0.35 -2.14 -5.67
N SER A 71 0.77 -3.40 -5.83
CA SER A 71 0.26 -4.29 -6.89
C SER A 71 -1.19 -4.77 -6.68
N LYS A 72 -1.77 -4.58 -5.49
CA LYS A 72 -3.12 -5.03 -5.13
C LYS A 72 -4.11 -3.88 -4.91
N ILE A 73 -3.67 -2.63 -5.09
CA ILE A 73 -4.57 -1.47 -5.02
C ILE A 73 -5.21 -1.27 -6.39
N ASP A 74 -6.53 -1.13 -6.40
CA ASP A 74 -7.28 -0.77 -7.60
C ASP A 74 -7.11 0.74 -7.90
N MET A 75 -6.42 1.04 -9.01
CA MET A 75 -6.13 2.40 -9.48
C MET A 75 -7.27 2.97 -10.33
N GLY A 76 -8.51 2.88 -9.85
CA GLY A 76 -9.67 3.46 -10.53
C GLY A 76 -9.60 4.99 -10.67
N ASP A 77 -10.50 5.56 -11.47
CA ASP A 77 -10.48 7.01 -11.76
C ASP A 77 -10.94 7.88 -10.59
N LYS A 78 -11.81 7.33 -9.72
CA LYS A 78 -12.44 8.09 -8.63
C LYS A 78 -11.62 7.98 -7.34
N ALA A 79 -11.32 9.13 -6.73
CA ALA A 79 -10.62 9.20 -5.44
C ALA A 79 -11.24 8.28 -4.38
N ASN A 80 -12.57 8.31 -4.24
CA ASN A 80 -13.32 7.47 -3.30
C ASN A 80 -13.06 5.96 -3.50
N SER A 81 -13.08 5.45 -4.73
CA SER A 81 -12.85 4.02 -4.97
C SER A 81 -11.40 3.63 -4.69
N VAL A 82 -10.45 4.49 -5.08
CA VAL A 82 -9.03 4.27 -4.84
C VAL A 82 -8.74 4.26 -3.34
N VAL A 83 -9.22 5.24 -2.58
CA VAL A 83 -9.06 5.32 -1.12
C VAL A 83 -9.63 4.08 -0.43
N LEU A 84 -10.83 3.64 -0.80
CA LEU A 84 -11.43 2.43 -0.23
C LEU A 84 -10.61 1.18 -0.56
N SER A 85 -10.05 1.09 -1.77
CA SER A 85 -9.13 0.02 -2.13
C SER A 85 -7.83 0.12 -1.33
N MET A 86 -7.27 1.31 -1.18
CA MET A 86 -6.04 1.56 -0.40
C MET A 86 -6.23 1.10 1.03
N ILE A 87 -7.28 1.55 1.73
CA ILE A 87 -7.56 1.18 3.12
C ILE A 87 -7.75 -0.34 3.25
N LYS A 88 -8.52 -0.97 2.36
CA LYS A 88 -8.77 -2.42 2.45
C LYS A 88 -7.51 -3.25 2.17
N THR A 89 -6.79 -2.87 1.11
CA THR A 89 -5.59 -3.60 0.68
C THR A 89 -4.45 -3.39 1.66
N SER A 90 -4.18 -2.15 2.09
CA SER A 90 -3.06 -1.83 2.98
C SER A 90 -3.20 -2.54 4.33
N ARG A 91 -4.41 -2.54 4.89
CA ARG A 91 -4.73 -3.26 6.14
C ARG A 91 -4.65 -4.76 6.02
N SER A 92 -4.54 -5.34 4.83
CA SER A 92 -4.27 -6.78 4.71
C SER A 92 -2.82 -7.14 5.04
N TYR A 93 -1.98 -6.15 5.36
CA TYR A 93 -0.57 -6.31 5.68
C TYR A 93 -0.22 -5.52 6.93
N SER A 94 0.61 -6.09 7.82
CA SER A 94 1.03 -5.39 9.04
C SER A 94 1.70 -4.05 8.74
N GLY A 95 1.27 -3.00 9.44
CA GLY A 95 1.73 -1.62 9.28
C GLY A 95 1.45 -1.03 7.90
N GLY A 96 0.63 -1.67 7.07
CA GLY A 96 0.37 -1.23 5.70
C GLY A 96 -0.41 0.08 5.66
N LEU A 97 -1.36 0.29 6.57
CA LEU A 97 -2.06 1.58 6.65
C LEU A 97 -1.11 2.69 7.12
N ALA A 98 -0.26 2.40 8.12
CA ALA A 98 0.73 3.35 8.60
C ALA A 98 1.74 3.74 7.51
N GLU A 99 2.17 2.77 6.68
CA GLU A 99 3.01 3.00 5.51
C GLU A 99 2.35 3.94 4.49
N VAL A 100 1.06 3.75 4.20
CA VAL A 100 0.31 4.67 3.33
C VAL A 100 0.34 6.09 3.88
N LEU A 101 0.08 6.25 5.17
CA LEU A 101 0.07 7.56 5.81
C LEU A 101 1.46 8.23 5.78
N ASP A 102 2.53 7.48 6.04
CA ASP A 102 3.89 8.03 5.99
C ASP A 102 4.29 8.46 4.58
N VAL A 103 3.92 7.69 3.55
CA VAL A 103 4.22 8.03 2.15
C VAL A 103 3.44 9.28 1.72
N MET A 104 2.17 9.40 2.11
CA MET A 104 1.38 10.61 1.86
C MET A 104 2.01 11.84 2.51
N ASP A 105 2.40 11.72 3.78
CA ASP A 105 3.00 12.79 4.55
C ASP A 105 4.35 13.22 3.97
N MET A 106 5.21 12.24 3.63
CA MET A 106 6.54 12.48 3.09
C MET A 106 6.52 13.13 1.71
N LEU A 107 5.61 12.73 0.83
CA LEU A 107 5.62 13.17 -0.57
C LEU A 107 4.85 14.48 -0.81
N TYR A 108 3.74 14.69 -0.09
CA TYR A 108 2.80 15.77 -0.45
C TYR A 108 2.32 16.58 0.75
N GLU A 109 1.83 15.92 1.80
CA GLU A 109 1.08 16.63 2.85
C GLU A 109 1.98 17.41 3.81
N ASN A 110 3.22 16.96 4.03
CA ASN A 110 4.24 17.64 4.84
C ASN A 110 3.67 18.19 6.17
N ASN A 111 3.01 17.31 6.92
CA ASN A 111 2.39 17.57 8.21
C ASN A 111 1.24 18.60 8.17
N SER A 112 0.45 18.60 7.07
CA SER A 112 -0.79 19.38 6.92
C SER A 112 -1.80 19.10 8.05
N ALA A 113 -2.73 20.03 8.28
CA ALA A 113 -3.74 19.87 9.33
C ALA A 113 -4.65 18.66 9.06
N GLU A 114 -4.97 18.44 7.80
CA GLU A 114 -5.75 17.32 7.26
C GLU A 114 -5.02 16.00 7.50
N MET A 115 -3.71 15.96 7.22
CA MET A 115 -2.88 14.78 7.46
C MET A 115 -2.72 14.46 8.96
N GLN A 116 -2.56 15.49 9.81
CA GLN A 116 -2.53 15.30 11.27
C GLN A 116 -3.87 14.76 11.79
N ASN A 117 -4.99 15.28 11.29
CA ASN A 117 -6.32 14.80 11.64
C ASN A 117 -6.51 13.34 11.21
N LEU A 118 -6.13 13.01 9.97
CA LEU A 118 -6.17 11.66 9.44
C LEU A 118 -5.33 10.69 10.29
N ARG A 119 -4.10 11.08 10.64
CA ARG A 119 -3.20 10.26 11.45
C ARG A 119 -3.76 10.04 12.85
N LYS A 120 -4.29 11.08 13.49
CA LYS A 120 -4.93 11.00 14.80
C LYS A 120 -6.10 10.02 14.78
N ILE A 121 -7.00 10.17 13.80
CA ILE A 121 -8.18 9.33 13.64
C ILE A 121 -7.80 7.89 13.35
N ALA A 122 -6.77 7.66 12.51
CA ALA A 122 -6.26 6.33 12.23
C ALA A 122 -5.70 5.66 13.50
N ILE A 123 -4.91 6.36 14.31
CA ILE A 123 -4.35 5.84 15.57
C ILE A 123 -5.46 5.56 16.59
N GLU A 124 -6.43 6.45 16.73
CA GLU A 124 -7.57 6.26 17.66
C GLU A 124 -8.42 5.04 17.28
N MET A 125 -8.63 4.79 15.98
CA MET A 125 -9.48 3.69 15.52
C MET A 125 -8.74 2.36 15.37
N LEU A 126 -7.45 2.40 15.05
CA LEU A 126 -6.63 1.27 14.59
C LEU A 126 -5.22 1.33 15.20
N SER A 127 -5.13 1.40 16.54
CA SER A 127 -3.84 1.48 17.23
C SER A 127 -2.91 0.29 16.94
N GLU A 128 -3.48 -0.88 16.59
CA GLU A 128 -2.72 -2.07 16.21
C GLU A 128 -1.86 -1.87 14.95
N GLU A 129 -2.23 -0.95 14.05
CA GLU A 129 -1.47 -0.65 12.82
C GLU A 129 -0.19 0.17 13.11
N PHE A 130 -0.07 0.71 14.33
CA PHE A 130 1.00 1.64 14.72
C PHE A 130 1.83 1.13 15.92
N ALA A 131 1.55 -0.07 16.44
CA ALA A 131 2.15 -0.56 17.69
C ALA A 131 3.62 -1.01 17.58
N ASP A 132 4.07 -1.37 16.37
CA ASP A 132 5.44 -1.88 16.10
C ASP A 132 6.39 -0.81 15.49
N ARG A 133 6.11 0.48 15.70
CA ARG A 133 6.89 1.59 15.13
C ARG A 133 7.37 2.59 16.17
#